data_AF-A0A7I2V3M0-F1
#
_entry.id   AF-A0A7I2V3M0-F1
#
_cell.length_a   1.000
_cell.length_b   1.000
_cell.length_c   1.000
_cell.angle_alpha   90.00
_cell.angle_beta   90.00
_cell.angle_gamma   90.00
#
_symmetry.space_group_name_H-M   'P 1'
#
loop_
_entity.id
_entity.type
_entity.pdbx_description
1 polymer ?
#
loop_
_entity_poly.entity_id
_entity_poly.type
_entity_poly.pdbx_seq_one_letter_code
_entity_poly.pdbx_strand_id
1 'polypeptide(L)'
;AENAEFMRNFQKGQVLKKIAQKALDLPSSGEGLAFFTFPNIASATKFKQLYRSRMNSLEMTPAVRQRVIEEAKTAFLLNIQLFEELQELLTHDTKDQSPSRAPGLRQRASNKVQDSAPVETPRGKPPLNTRSQAPLLRWVLTLSFLVATVAVGLYAM
;
A
#
# COMPACT_ATOMS: atom_id res chain seq x y z
N ALA A 1 19.28 -8.57 -14.83
CA ALA A 1 18.30 -7.76 -14.10
C ALA A 1 17.61 -8.52 -12.95
N GLU A 2 17.22 -9.78 -13.15
CA GLU A 2 16.49 -10.66 -12.19
C GLU A 2 17.08 -10.73 -10.76
N ASN A 3 18.41 -10.63 -10.68
CA ASN A 3 19.21 -10.71 -9.45
C ASN A 3 19.05 -9.50 -8.49
N ALA A 4 18.72 -8.31 -8.99
CA ALA A 4 18.58 -7.11 -8.15
C ALA A 4 17.21 -7.07 -7.45
N GLU A 5 16.17 -7.53 -8.14
CA GLU A 5 14.80 -7.56 -7.64
C GLU A 5 14.61 -8.61 -6.55
N PHE A 6 15.18 -9.81 -6.72
CA PHE A 6 15.15 -10.85 -5.70
C PHE A 6 15.66 -10.35 -4.34
N MET A 7 16.83 -9.67 -4.34
CA MET A 7 17.42 -9.13 -3.11
C MET A 7 16.63 -7.96 -2.53
N ARG A 8 15.96 -7.17 -3.37
CA ARG A 8 15.08 -6.08 -2.92
C ARG A 8 13.83 -6.63 -2.25
N ASN A 9 13.19 -7.64 -2.86
CA ASN A 9 12.03 -8.34 -2.28
C ASN A 9 12.44 -9.06 -1.00
N PHE A 10 13.68 -9.52 -0.92
CA PHE A 10 14.24 -10.07 0.31
C PHE A 10 14.42 -9.03 1.43
N GLN A 11 14.80 -7.79 1.10
CA GLN A 11 14.96 -6.71 2.09
C GLN A 11 13.63 -6.11 2.54
N LYS A 12 12.72 -5.82 1.61
CA LYS A 12 11.43 -5.16 1.90
C LYS A 12 10.29 -6.14 2.15
N GLY A 13 10.47 -7.41 1.78
CA GLY A 13 9.41 -8.41 1.77
C GLY A 13 8.82 -8.70 3.13
N GLN A 14 9.61 -8.67 4.21
CA GLN A 14 9.06 -8.93 5.55
C GLN A 14 8.21 -7.77 6.09
N VAL A 15 8.55 -6.53 5.72
CA VAL A 15 7.75 -5.35 6.09
C VAL A 15 6.49 -5.29 5.23
N LEU A 16 6.63 -5.47 3.91
CA LEU A 16 5.50 -5.51 2.99
C LEU A 16 4.57 -6.70 3.28
N LYS A 17 5.09 -7.86 3.64
CA LYS A 17 4.31 -9.02 4.11
C LYS A 17 3.44 -8.65 5.30
N LYS A 18 4.01 -8.00 6.31
CA LYS A 18 3.25 -7.56 7.49
C LYS A 18 2.18 -6.52 7.15
N ILE A 19 2.51 -5.57 6.27
CA ILE A 19 1.56 -4.56 5.81
C ILE A 19 0.42 -5.21 5.03
N ALA A 20 0.72 -6.06 4.05
CA ALA A 20 -0.26 -6.78 3.26
C ALA A 20 -1.14 -7.69 4.13
N GLN A 21 -0.53 -8.42 5.05
CA GLN A 21 -1.25 -9.30 5.98
C GLN A 21 -2.27 -8.51 6.81
N LYS A 22 -1.88 -7.34 7.32
CA LYS A 22 -2.75 -6.49 8.13
C LYS A 22 -3.78 -5.72 7.31
N ALA A 23 -3.41 -5.22 6.14
CA ALA A 23 -4.29 -4.38 5.31
C ALA A 23 -5.38 -5.19 4.60
N LEU A 24 -5.11 -6.47 4.33
CA LEU A 24 -6.00 -7.39 3.61
C LEU A 24 -6.55 -8.51 4.51
N ASP A 25 -6.37 -8.41 5.83
CA ASP A 25 -6.78 -9.41 6.83
C ASP A 25 -6.42 -10.87 6.45
N LEU A 26 -5.19 -11.06 5.95
CA LEU A 26 -4.73 -12.38 5.49
C LEU A 26 -4.34 -13.30 6.65
N PRO A 27 -4.54 -14.62 6.50
CA PRO A 27 -4.26 -15.58 7.56
C PRO A 27 -2.77 -15.65 7.91
N SER A 28 -2.49 -15.97 9.17
CA SER A 28 -1.13 -16.20 9.67
C SER A 28 -0.47 -17.47 9.12
N SER A 29 -1.24 -18.35 8.46
CA SER A 29 -0.72 -19.51 7.73
C SER A 29 0.23 -19.12 6.58
N GLY A 30 0.13 -17.88 6.08
CA GLY A 30 0.96 -17.37 4.98
C GLY A 30 0.35 -17.57 3.60
N GLU A 31 -0.88 -18.07 3.50
CA GLU A 31 -1.66 -18.07 2.26
C GLU A 31 -1.82 -16.65 1.71
N GLY A 32 -1.71 -16.50 0.39
CA GLY A 32 -1.67 -15.17 -0.26
C GLY A 32 -0.35 -14.39 -0.07
N LEU A 33 0.59 -14.89 0.73
CA LEU A 33 1.87 -14.24 1.04
C LEU A 33 3.10 -15.10 0.71
N ALA A 34 2.91 -16.13 -0.14
CA ALA A 34 3.97 -17.06 -0.54
C ALA A 34 5.17 -16.33 -1.18
N PHE A 35 4.92 -15.28 -1.96
CA PHE A 35 5.95 -14.45 -2.59
C PHE A 35 6.96 -13.84 -1.59
N PHE A 36 6.51 -13.56 -0.36
CA PHE A 36 7.35 -13.01 0.70
C PHE A 36 7.96 -14.07 1.62
N THR A 37 7.78 -15.36 1.30
CA THR A 37 8.20 -16.47 2.14
C THR A 37 9.26 -17.30 1.43
N PHE A 38 10.41 -17.47 2.07
CA PHE A 38 11.58 -18.14 1.49
C PHE A 38 11.95 -19.38 2.31
N PRO A 39 11.26 -20.53 2.12
CA PRO A 39 11.42 -21.71 2.98
C PRO A 39 12.83 -22.30 2.94
N ASN A 40 13.53 -22.14 1.81
CA ASN A 40 14.89 -22.65 1.61
C ASN A 40 15.98 -21.71 2.12
N ILE A 41 15.62 -20.57 2.71
CA ILE A 41 16.57 -19.58 3.23
C ILE A 41 16.39 -19.46 4.74
N ALA A 42 17.21 -20.22 5.49
CA ALA A 42 17.15 -20.25 6.95
C ALA A 42 17.57 -18.93 7.62
N SER A 43 18.51 -18.18 7.02
CA SER A 43 18.96 -16.90 7.56
C SER A 43 19.16 -15.87 6.46
N ALA A 44 18.36 -14.80 6.54
CA ALA A 44 18.44 -13.70 5.61
C ALA A 44 19.78 -12.98 5.62
N THR A 45 20.35 -12.78 6.79
CA THR A 45 21.65 -12.10 6.90
C THR A 45 22.74 -12.92 6.24
N LYS A 46 22.81 -14.23 6.52
CA LYS A 46 23.82 -15.13 5.92
C LYS A 46 23.65 -15.25 4.41
N PHE A 47 22.41 -15.38 3.93
CA PHE A 47 22.15 -15.45 2.49
C PHE A 47 22.58 -14.17 1.78
N LYS A 48 22.30 -12.99 2.35
CA LYS A 48 22.76 -11.71 1.76
C LYS A 48 24.27 -11.60 1.67
N GLN A 49 24.98 -12.05 2.71
CA GLN A 49 26.44 -12.06 2.72
C GLN A 49 26.99 -12.99 1.64
N LEU A 50 26.46 -14.21 1.55
CA LEU A 50 26.84 -15.17 0.51
C LEU A 50 26.59 -14.61 -0.89
N TYR A 51 25.40 -14.06 -1.11
CA TYR A 51 25.01 -13.49 -2.40
C TYR A 51 25.96 -12.36 -2.84
N ARG A 52 26.28 -11.42 -1.94
CA ARG A 52 27.25 -10.34 -2.21
C ARG A 52 28.64 -10.88 -2.51
N SER A 53 29.10 -11.88 -1.75
CA SER A 53 30.38 -12.53 -2.00
C SER A 53 30.44 -13.14 -3.41
N ARG A 54 29.38 -13.83 -3.84
CA ARG A 54 29.28 -14.40 -5.20
C ARG A 54 29.26 -13.33 -6.28
N MET A 55 28.50 -12.25 -6.08
CA MET A 55 28.48 -11.12 -7.02
C MET A 55 29.87 -10.46 -7.15
N ASN A 56 30.59 -10.31 -6.03
CA ASN A 56 31.93 -9.71 -6.02
C ASN A 56 33.01 -10.62 -6.64
N SER A 57 32.78 -11.94 -6.68
CA SER A 57 33.69 -12.89 -7.35
C SER A 57 33.56 -12.93 -8.87
N LEU A 58 32.58 -12.22 -9.44
CA LEU A 58 32.42 -12.15 -10.89
C LEU A 58 33.52 -11.29 -11.50
N GLU A 59 34.33 -11.89 -12.36
CA GLU A 59 35.29 -11.14 -13.16
C GLU A 59 34.56 -10.27 -14.18
N MET A 60 34.79 -8.96 -14.10
CA MET A 60 34.13 -7.99 -14.97
C MET A 60 35.12 -6.95 -15.45
N THR A 61 35.10 -6.69 -16.75
CA THR A 61 35.80 -5.53 -17.32
C THR A 61 35.12 -4.24 -16.86
N PRO A 62 35.84 -3.09 -16.81
CA PRO A 62 35.25 -1.81 -16.43
C PRO A 62 34.01 -1.44 -17.26
N ALA A 63 34.02 -1.75 -18.57
CA ALA A 63 32.90 -1.49 -19.46
C ALA A 63 31.65 -2.32 -19.10
N VAL A 64 31.82 -3.61 -18.75
CA VAL A 64 30.72 -4.47 -18.30
C VAL A 64 30.17 -3.96 -16.96
N ARG A 65 31.05 -3.62 -16.02
CA ARG A 65 30.65 -3.08 -14.71
C ARG A 65 29.77 -1.84 -14.87
N GLN A 66 30.16 -0.91 -15.73
CA GLN A 66 29.38 0.29 -15.98
C GLN A 66 28.00 -0.04 -16.55
N ARG A 67 27.92 -0.95 -17.53
CA ARG A 67 26.62 -1.39 -18.09
C ARG A 67 25.73 -2.04 -17.04
N VAL A 68 26.28 -2.86 -16.15
CA VAL A 68 25.52 -3.48 -15.06
C VAL A 68 24.96 -2.42 -14.09
N ILE A 69 25.73 -1.38 -13.78
CA ILE A 69 25.27 -0.28 -12.94
C ILE A 69 24.13 0.49 -13.62
N GLU A 70 24.28 0.84 -14.90
CA GLU A 70 23.22 1.53 -15.63
C GLU A 70 21.96 0.67 -15.75
N GLU A 71 22.10 -0.62 -16.03
CA GLU A 71 20.97 -1.56 -16.07
C GLU A 71 20.26 -1.67 -14.72
N ALA A 72 21.00 -1.63 -13.61
CA ALA A 72 20.39 -1.63 -12.27
C ALA A 72 19.57 -0.35 -12.02
N LYS A 73 20.01 0.81 -12.54
CA LYS A 73 19.22 2.06 -12.48
C LYS A 73 17.97 1.95 -13.35
N THR A 74 18.09 1.46 -14.58
CA THR A 74 16.95 1.23 -15.49
C THR A 74 15.92 0.30 -14.85
N ALA A 75 16.34 -0.82 -14.26
CA ALA A 75 15.46 -1.73 -13.56
C ALA A 75 14.73 -1.05 -12.38
N PHE A 76 15.39 -0.14 -11.68
CA PHE A 76 14.76 0.64 -10.62
C PHE A 76 13.70 1.61 -11.17
N LEU A 77 13.99 2.30 -12.27
CA LEU A 77 13.05 3.21 -12.93
C LEU A 77 11.81 2.46 -13.46
N LEU A 78 11.99 1.30 -14.09
CA LEU A 78 10.88 0.46 -14.54
C LEU A 78 9.95 0.05 -13.40
N ASN A 79 10.52 -0.21 -12.23
CA ASN A 79 9.72 -0.50 -11.04
C ASN A 79 8.95 0.72 -10.53
N ILE A 80 9.53 1.92 -10.61
CA ILE A 80 8.81 3.16 -10.27
C ILE A 80 7.63 3.34 -11.23
N GLN A 81 7.89 3.26 -12.54
CA GLN A 81 6.86 3.40 -13.57
C GLN A 81 5.72 2.39 -13.39
N LEU A 82 6.05 1.13 -13.11
CA LEU A 82 5.04 0.11 -12.80
C LEU A 82 4.14 0.51 -11.62
N PHE A 83 4.69 1.02 -10.53
CA PHE A 83 3.89 1.44 -9.38
C PHE A 83 3.09 2.72 -9.66
N GLU A 84 3.62 3.64 -10.47
CA GLU A 84 2.89 4.84 -10.93
C GLU A 84 1.69 4.46 -11.81
N GLU A 85 1.89 3.58 -12.80
CA GLU A 85 0.83 3.06 -13.66
C GLU A 85 -0.25 2.32 -12.86
N LEU A 86 0.15 1.45 -11.93
CA LEU A 86 -0.81 0.77 -11.04
C LEU A 86 -1.60 1.76 -10.18
N GLN A 87 -0.95 2.82 -9.69
CA GLN A 87 -1.64 3.85 -8.91
C GLN A 87 -2.65 4.62 -9.76
N GLU A 88 -2.29 4.97 -10.99
CA GLU A 88 -3.17 5.65 -11.94
C GLU A 88 -4.41 4.80 -12.25
N LEU A 89 -4.22 3.52 -12.61
CA LEU A 89 -5.31 2.58 -12.87
C LEU A 89 -6.30 2.49 -11.70
N LEU A 90 -5.79 2.33 -10.47
CA LEU A 90 -6.62 2.25 -9.27
C LEU A 90 -7.36 3.56 -8.95
N THR A 91 -6.87 4.72 -9.41
CA THR A 91 -7.53 6.01 -9.20
C THR A 91 -8.60 6.34 -10.24
N HIS A 92 -8.43 5.91 -11.50
CA HIS A 92 -9.43 6.15 -12.56
C HIS A 92 -10.69 5.33 -12.32
N ASP A 93 -10.56 4.05 -11.95
CA ASP A 93 -11.70 3.17 -11.63
C ASP A 93 -12.57 3.72 -10.48
N THR A 94 -11.99 4.46 -9.54
CA THR A 94 -12.74 5.10 -8.44
C THR A 94 -13.50 6.37 -8.83
N LYS A 95 -13.21 7.01 -9.96
CA LYS A 95 -13.96 8.20 -10.43
C LYS A 95 -15.23 7.84 -11.18
N ASP A 96 -15.25 6.69 -11.85
CA ASP A 96 -16.40 6.21 -12.63
C ASP A 96 -17.51 5.57 -11.76
N GLN A 97 -17.23 5.32 -10.47
CA GLN A 97 -18.23 4.84 -9.49
C GLN A 97 -18.87 5.97 -8.64
N SER A 98 -18.79 7.23 -9.07
CA SER A 98 -19.64 8.27 -8.48
C SER A 98 -21.08 8.07 -8.97
N PRO A 99 -22.10 7.89 -8.10
CA PRO A 99 -23.45 7.68 -8.55
C PRO A 99 -23.93 8.95 -9.25
N SER A 100 -23.97 8.90 -10.59
CA SER A 100 -24.65 9.90 -11.40
C SER A 100 -26.11 9.94 -10.96
N ARG A 101 -26.43 10.90 -10.08
CA ARG A 101 -27.79 11.20 -9.67
C ARG A 101 -28.46 11.89 -10.85
N ALA A 102 -28.96 11.09 -11.80
CA ALA A 102 -29.77 11.60 -12.90
C ALA A 102 -31.12 12.12 -12.37
N PRO A 103 -31.52 13.37 -12.67
CA PRO A 103 -32.83 13.89 -12.31
C PRO A 103 -33.88 13.39 -13.32
N GLY A 104 -34.52 12.27 -13.03
CA GLY A 104 -35.61 11.70 -13.83
C GLY A 104 -36.98 12.04 -13.26
N LEU A 105 -37.61 13.08 -13.83
CA LEU A 105 -39.03 13.42 -13.63
C LEU A 105 -39.95 12.36 -14.29
N ARG A 106 -41.12 12.18 -13.66
CA ARG A 106 -42.42 11.61 -14.15
C ARG A 106 -42.71 10.13 -13.84
N GLN A 107 -43.66 9.90 -12.94
CA GLN A 107 -45.00 9.50 -13.38
C GLN A 107 -46.10 9.95 -12.41
N ARG A 108 -47.23 10.31 -13.01
CA ARG A 108 -48.31 11.16 -12.49
C ARG A 108 -49.54 10.30 -12.18
N ALA A 109 -50.07 10.53 -10.98
CA ALA A 109 -51.49 10.51 -10.55
C ALA A 109 -52.38 9.26 -10.74
N SER A 110 -52.91 8.80 -9.60
CA SER A 110 -54.34 8.75 -9.23
C SER A 110 -54.85 7.37 -8.76
N ASN A 111 -55.15 7.21 -7.47
CA ASN A 111 -56.52 7.34 -6.93
C ASN A 111 -56.64 6.91 -5.45
N LYS A 112 -57.13 7.87 -4.64
CA LYS A 112 -58.22 7.79 -3.64
C LYS A 112 -58.28 6.57 -2.67
N VAL A 113 -58.19 6.83 -1.36
CA VAL A 113 -59.33 6.96 -0.41
C VAL A 113 -58.84 7.53 0.92
N GLN A 114 -59.55 8.55 1.40
CA GLN A 114 -59.41 9.22 2.70
C GLN A 114 -59.98 8.34 3.81
N ASP A 115 -59.34 8.33 4.99
CA ASP A 115 -60.07 8.62 6.22
C ASP A 115 -59.19 9.14 7.37
N SER A 116 -59.70 10.20 8.01
CA SER A 116 -59.51 10.66 9.40
C SER A 116 -58.14 11.14 9.95
N ALA A 117 -58.13 12.39 10.44
CA ALA A 117 -57.05 13.09 11.18
C ALA A 117 -57.43 13.26 12.68
N PRO A 118 -56.70 14.01 13.55
CA PRO A 118 -55.30 14.46 13.58
C PRO A 118 -54.58 14.08 14.92
N VAL A 119 -53.30 14.45 15.09
CA VAL A 119 -52.69 15.08 16.30
C VAL A 119 -51.19 14.73 16.49
N GLU A 120 -50.41 15.83 16.56
CA GLU A 120 -49.08 16.05 17.18
C GLU A 120 -47.78 15.45 16.63
N THR A 121 -46.84 16.39 16.38
CA THR A 121 -45.38 16.21 16.37
C THR A 121 -44.83 16.91 17.61
N PRO A 122 -43.70 16.46 18.21
CA PRO A 122 -42.41 16.95 17.71
C PRO A 122 -41.25 15.94 17.78
N ARG A 123 -40.43 15.97 16.72
CA ARG A 123 -38.96 16.10 16.77
C ARG A 123 -38.13 14.90 17.27
N GLY A 124 -37.60 14.16 16.29
CA GLY A 124 -36.15 14.02 16.12
C GLY A 124 -35.45 12.76 16.63
N LYS A 125 -35.23 11.79 15.73
CA LYS A 125 -34.02 10.93 15.70
C LYS A 125 -33.60 10.78 14.23
N PRO A 126 -32.32 11.01 13.91
CA PRO A 126 -31.42 9.88 13.68
C PRO A 126 -30.06 10.05 14.37
N PRO A 127 -29.27 8.97 14.55
CA PRO A 127 -28.00 9.03 15.27
C PRO A 127 -26.96 9.80 14.43
N LEU A 128 -26.40 10.86 15.02
CA LEU A 128 -25.32 11.63 14.40
C LEU A 128 -23.97 11.22 15.01
N ASN A 129 -23.08 10.75 14.13
CA ASN A 129 -21.63 10.92 14.18
C ASN A 129 -20.84 10.34 15.37
N THR A 130 -20.39 9.11 15.24
CA THR A 130 -19.04 8.71 15.68
C THR A 130 -18.05 8.98 14.55
N ARG A 131 -17.80 10.25 14.25
CA ARG A 131 -16.75 10.65 13.32
C ARG A 131 -16.05 11.88 13.85
N SER A 132 -14.92 11.65 14.53
CA SER A 132 -13.68 12.44 14.43
C SER A 132 -12.81 12.25 15.68
N GLN A 133 -11.99 11.20 15.67
CA GLN A 133 -10.72 11.11 16.38
C GLN A 133 -9.78 10.37 15.41
N ALA A 134 -8.57 10.79 15.08
CA ALA A 134 -7.73 11.84 15.65
C ALA A 134 -6.74 12.33 14.57
N PRO A 135 -6.68 13.64 14.25
CA PRO A 135 -5.61 14.19 13.40
C PRO A 135 -4.25 14.17 14.12
N LEU A 136 -4.24 14.13 15.45
CA LEU A 136 -3.01 14.19 16.27
C LEU A 136 -2.15 12.92 16.16
N LEU A 137 -2.76 11.75 15.97
CA LEU A 137 -2.01 10.48 15.88
C LEU A 137 -1.11 10.42 14.63
N ARG A 138 -1.53 11.07 13.54
CA ARG A 138 -0.74 11.19 12.31
C ARG A 138 0.51 12.05 12.52
N TRP A 139 0.39 13.13 13.30
CA TRP A 139 1.53 14.00 13.61
C TRP A 139 2.50 13.40 14.62
N VAL A 140 2.01 12.60 15.58
CA VAL A 140 2.88 11.88 16.53
C VAL A 140 3.74 10.81 15.82
N LEU A 141 3.18 10.14 14.81
CA LEU A 141 3.91 9.14 14.01
C LEU A 141 4.98 9.76 13.10
N THR A 142 4.70 10.90 12.47
CA THR A 142 5.69 11.59 11.62
C THR A 142 6.84 12.18 12.43
N LEU A 143 6.56 12.72 13.62
CA LEU A 143 7.59 13.22 14.52
C LEU A 143 8.48 12.09 15.07
N SER A 144 7.90 10.93 15.38
CA SER A 144 8.64 9.76 15.85
C SER A 144 9.62 9.23 14.79
N PHE A 145 9.24 9.28 13.50
CA PHE A 145 10.13 8.84 12.43
C PHE A 145 11.33 9.79 12.28
N LEU A 146 11.13 11.11 12.37
CA LEU A 146 12.19 12.12 12.25
C LEU A 146 13.21 12.03 13.40
N VAL A 147 12.75 11.85 14.64
CA VAL A 147 13.64 11.74 15.82
C VAL A 147 14.48 10.47 15.75
N ALA A 148 13.91 9.35 15.27
CA ALA A 148 14.65 8.10 15.09
C ALA A 148 15.76 8.21 14.02
N THR A 149 15.53 8.93 12.91
CA THR A 149 16.56 9.12 11.88
C THR A 149 17.73 9.97 12.36
N VAL A 150 17.46 11.01 13.15
CA VAL A 150 18.52 11.88 13.70
C VAL A 150 19.32 11.15 14.79
N ALA A 151 18.67 10.36 15.64
CA ALA A 151 19.35 9.58 16.68
C ALA A 151 20.28 8.52 16.10
N VAL A 152 19.87 7.83 15.02
CA VAL A 152 20.73 6.84 14.34
C VAL A 152 21.89 7.51 13.60
N GLY A 153 21.70 8.71 13.06
CA GLY A 153 22.77 9.49 12.43
C GLY A 153 23.83 9.98 13.41
N LEU A 154 23.42 10.41 14.61
CA LEU A 154 24.34 10.80 15.69
C LEU A 154 25.05 9.61 16.35
N TYR A 155 24.45 8.43 16.35
CA TYR A 155 25.05 7.21 16.90
C TYR A 155 26.08 6.54 15.95
N ALA A 156 26.09 6.93 14.67
CA ALA A 156 26.96 6.37 13.63
C ALA A 156 28.16 7.26 13.27
N MET A 157 28.38 8.35 14.01
CA MET A 157 29.60 9.17 14.06
C MET A 157 30.35 8.87 15.35
#